data_AF-A0A971C906-F1
#
_entry.id   AF-A0A971C906-F1
#
_cell.length_a   1.000
_cell.length_b   1.000
_cell.length_c   1.000
_cell.angle_alpha   90.00
_cell.angle_beta   90.00
_cell.angle_gamma   90.00
#
_symmetry.space_group_name_H-M   'P 1'
#
loop_
_entity.id
_entity.type
_entity.pdbx_description
1 polymer ?
#
loop_
_entity_poly.entity_id
_entity_poly.type
_entity_poly.pdbx_seq_one_letter_code
_entity_poly.pdbx_strand_id
1 'polypeptide(L)'
;MSIDEKYITIKKIFWDYNTDLLPIAEVISRDLKSIDSYEFKLMLNRMLERLNWYELLDILGADLLKQLLTPETINRLRDKGLRGRYESIRRILFGEPLSVSGWDTEYRERIKHTLLSNRWYRT
;
A
#
# COMPACT_ATOMS: atom_id res chain seq x y z
N MET A 1 12.53 6.71 -11.89
CA MET A 1 12.88 8.05 -11.38
C MET A 1 14.38 8.13 -11.15
N SER A 2 14.96 9.34 -11.23
CA SER A 2 16.34 9.60 -10.79
C SER A 2 16.47 9.38 -9.27
N ILE A 3 17.69 9.14 -8.77
CA ILE A 3 17.95 8.93 -7.34
C ILE A 3 17.47 10.13 -6.52
N ASP A 4 17.73 11.35 -7.00
CA ASP A 4 17.34 12.60 -6.34
C ASP A 4 15.82 12.74 -6.24
N GLU A 5 15.11 12.36 -7.30
CA GLU A 5 13.64 12.37 -7.33
C GLU A 5 13.06 11.40 -6.30
N LYS A 6 13.65 10.20 -6.18
CA LYS A 6 13.24 9.22 -5.16
C LYS A 6 13.44 9.78 -3.75
N TYR A 7 14.57 10.44 -3.52
CA TYR A 7 14.88 11.07 -2.24
C TYR A 7 13.85 12.16 -1.89
N ILE A 8 13.53 13.04 -2.84
CA ILE A 8 12.52 14.10 -2.66
C ILE A 8 11.14 13.50 -2.35
N THR A 9 10.74 12.45 -3.08
CA THR A 9 9.45 11.79 -2.89
C THR A 9 9.33 11.15 -1.50
N ILE A 10 10.37 10.45 -1.03
CA ILE A 10 10.38 9.89 0.32
C ILE A 10 10.37 11.03 1.36
N LYS A 11 11.21 12.04 1.20
CA LYS A 11 11.30 13.18 2.13
C LYS A 11 9.96 13.90 2.31
N LYS A 12 9.18 14.06 1.23
CA LYS A 12 7.82 14.65 1.29
C LYS A 12 6.86 13.87 2.19
N ILE A 13 7.01 12.55 2.28
CA ILE A 13 6.14 11.69 3.10
C ILE A 13 6.52 11.75 4.58
N PHE A 14 7.79 11.95 4.87
CA PHE A 14 8.35 12.05 6.23
C PHE A 14 8.59 13.50 6.68
N TRP A 15 7.77 14.44 6.21
CA TRP A 15 7.93 15.86 6.53
C TRP A 15 7.91 16.18 8.04
N ASP A 16 7.21 15.36 8.84
CA ASP A 16 7.05 15.47 10.29
C ASP A 16 8.04 14.58 11.08
N TYR A 17 8.99 13.96 10.39
CA TYR A 17 10.04 13.14 11.01
C TYR A 17 11.40 13.77 10.77
N ASN A 18 12.36 13.50 11.65
CA ASN A 18 13.74 13.88 11.38
C ASN A 18 14.28 12.96 10.27
N THR A 19 14.32 13.46 9.04
CA THR A 19 14.70 12.69 7.85
C THR A 19 16.14 12.22 7.86
N ASP A 20 16.99 12.86 8.68
CA ASP A 20 18.41 12.55 8.78
C ASP A 20 18.67 11.28 9.63
N LEU A 21 17.68 10.86 10.41
CA LEU A 21 17.72 9.61 11.18
C LEU A 21 17.13 8.42 10.39
N LEU A 22 16.54 8.67 9.22
CA LEU A 22 15.91 7.62 8.44
C LEU A 22 16.89 7.06 7.41
N PRO A 23 16.96 5.72 7.26
CA PRO A 23 17.82 5.07 6.29
C PRO A 23 17.23 5.13 4.86
N ILE A 24 17.03 6.35 4.34
CA ILE A 24 16.41 6.62 3.04
C ILE A 24 17.30 6.11 1.91
N ALA A 25 18.62 6.28 2.03
CA ALA A 25 19.58 5.86 1.01
C ALA A 25 19.61 4.33 0.86
N GLU A 26 19.51 3.62 1.97
CA GLU A 26 19.45 2.16 2.08
C GLU A 26 18.15 1.64 1.46
N VAL A 27 17.01 2.30 1.72
CA VAL A 27 15.73 1.97 1.08
C VAL A 27 15.79 2.18 -0.44
N ILE A 28 16.40 3.27 -0.92
CA ILE A 28 16.54 3.55 -2.36
C ILE A 28 17.48 2.54 -3.03
N SER A 29 18.57 2.19 -2.37
CA SER A 29 19.54 1.19 -2.84
C SER A 29 19.06 -0.26 -2.67
N ARG A 30 17.93 -0.46 -1.98
CA ARG A 30 17.29 -1.76 -1.73
C ARG A 30 18.12 -2.70 -0.87
N ASP A 31 19.05 -2.17 -0.09
CA ASP A 31 19.83 -2.93 0.88
C ASP A 31 19.13 -2.93 2.23
N LEU A 32 18.30 -3.95 2.48
CA LEU A 32 17.52 -4.08 3.71
C LEU A 32 18.31 -4.67 4.88
N LYS A 33 19.58 -5.05 4.68
CA LYS A 33 20.38 -5.75 5.71
C LYS A 33 20.92 -4.82 6.79
N SER A 34 21.15 -3.56 6.44
CA SER A 34 21.68 -2.52 7.33
C SER A 34 20.60 -1.76 8.08
N ILE A 35 19.33 -1.97 7.73
CA ILE A 35 18.21 -1.18 8.22
C ILE A 35 17.63 -1.82 9.48
N ASP A 36 17.39 -1.00 10.51
CA ASP A 36 16.66 -1.47 11.68
C ASP A 36 15.22 -1.91 11.32
N SER A 37 14.80 -3.06 11.88
CA SER A 37 13.50 -3.66 11.52
C SER A 37 12.33 -2.75 11.87
N TYR A 38 12.43 -1.97 12.95
CA TYR A 38 11.35 -1.08 13.38
C TYR A 38 11.25 0.14 12.46
N GLU A 39 12.37 0.79 12.17
CA GLU A 39 12.41 1.94 11.26
C GLU A 39 11.91 1.57 9.87
N PHE A 40 12.34 0.41 9.34
CA PHE A 40 11.88 -0.07 8.06
C PHE A 40 10.36 -0.31 8.02
N LYS A 41 9.79 -0.92 9.07
CA LYS A 41 8.34 -1.16 9.16
C LYS A 41 7.56 0.16 9.20
N LEU A 42 8.05 1.14 9.94
CA LEU A 42 7.46 2.47 10.00
C LEU A 42 7.52 3.15 8.63
N MET A 43 8.67 3.06 7.96
CA MET A 43 8.84 3.63 6.63
C MET A 43 7.91 2.97 5.62
N LEU A 44 7.89 1.64 5.59
CA LEU A 44 7.06 0.83 4.70
C LEU A 44 5.58 1.15 4.87
N ASN A 45 5.06 1.20 6.10
CA ASN A 45 3.66 1.52 6.35
C ASN A 45 3.29 2.89 5.78
N ARG A 46 4.13 3.91 6.00
CA ARG A 46 3.88 5.25 5.46
C ARG A 46 3.99 5.32 3.95
N MET A 47 4.95 4.62 3.37
CA MET A 47 5.10 4.52 1.92
C MET A 47 3.85 3.90 1.30
N LEU A 48 3.33 2.80 1.86
CA LEU A 48 2.10 2.16 1.39
C LEU A 48 0.86 3.06 1.55
N GLU A 49 0.81 3.89 2.60
CA GLU A 49 -0.31 4.80 2.84
C GLU A 49 -0.29 6.06 1.99
N ARG A 50 0.89 6.60 1.64
CA ARG A 50 1.01 7.92 1.00
C ARG A 50 1.52 7.90 -0.44
N LEU A 51 2.22 6.86 -0.88
CA LEU A 51 2.68 6.75 -2.26
C LEU A 51 1.64 6.10 -3.16
N ASN A 52 1.70 6.48 -4.43
CA ASN A 52 0.99 5.74 -5.46
C ASN A 52 1.73 4.43 -5.81
N TRP A 53 1.02 3.51 -6.47
CA TRP A 53 1.57 2.19 -6.80
C TRP A 53 2.81 2.24 -7.70
N TYR A 54 2.89 3.20 -8.62
CA TYR A 54 4.03 3.34 -9.54
C TYR A 54 5.27 3.87 -8.83
N GLU A 55 5.11 4.82 -7.89
CA GLU A 55 6.20 5.31 -7.04
C GLU A 55 6.75 4.19 -6.15
N LEU A 56 5.87 3.35 -5.58
CA LEU A 56 6.27 2.17 -4.81
C LEU A 56 7.07 1.20 -5.67
N LEU A 57 6.59 0.90 -6.87
CA LEU A 57 7.30 0.02 -7.81
C LEU A 57 8.66 0.58 -8.21
N ASP A 58 8.78 1.88 -8.43
CA ASP A 58 10.04 2.50 -8.85
C ASP A 58 11.08 2.55 -7.71
N ILE A 59 10.62 2.80 -6.47
CA ILE A 59 11.48 2.84 -5.30
C ILE A 59 11.88 1.42 -4.88
N LEU A 60 10.91 0.60 -4.46
CA LEU A 60 11.16 -0.71 -3.86
C LEU A 60 11.39 -1.80 -4.90
N GLY A 61 10.79 -1.69 -6.09
CA GLY A 61 10.81 -2.75 -7.08
C GLY A 61 9.75 -3.82 -6.83
N ALA A 62 9.39 -4.55 -7.89
CA ALA A 62 8.34 -5.56 -7.83
C ALA A 62 8.70 -6.75 -6.93
N ASP A 63 9.95 -7.19 -6.95
CA ASP A 63 10.38 -8.38 -6.19
C ASP A 63 10.36 -8.12 -4.68
N LEU A 64 10.87 -6.96 -4.24
CA LEU A 64 10.77 -6.57 -2.84
C LEU A 64 9.33 -6.34 -2.42
N LEU A 65 8.51 -5.67 -3.24
CA LEU A 65 7.10 -5.48 -2.92
C LEU A 65 6.35 -6.80 -2.70
N LYS A 66 6.64 -7.83 -3.51
CA LYS A 66 6.08 -9.18 -3.31
C LYS A 66 6.47 -9.77 -1.96
N GLN A 67 7.71 -9.58 -1.52
CA GLN A 67 8.18 -10.06 -0.22
C GLN A 67 7.58 -9.27 0.96
N LEU A 68 7.34 -7.97 0.76
CA LEU A 68 6.90 -7.04 1.81
C LEU A 68 5.37 -7.00 2.01
N LEU A 69 4.60 -7.27 0.95
CA LEU A 69 3.13 -7.30 0.97
C LEU A 69 2.59 -8.59 1.61
N THR A 70 2.94 -8.80 2.89
CA THR A 70 2.36 -9.87 3.71
C THR A 70 1.01 -9.44 4.29
N PRO A 71 0.14 -10.40 4.66
CA PRO A 71 -1.14 -10.09 5.32
C PRO A 71 -0.96 -9.24 6.58
N GLU A 72 0.12 -9.46 7.32
CA GLU A 72 0.47 -8.67 8.51
C GLU A 72 0.72 -7.19 8.17
N THR A 73 1.50 -6.93 7.12
CA THR A 73 1.77 -5.55 6.65
C THR A 73 0.48 -4.89 6.18
N ILE A 74 -0.36 -5.60 5.42
CA ILE A 74 -1.64 -5.06 4.93
C ILE A 74 -2.56 -4.73 6.11
N ASN A 75 -2.66 -5.59 7.11
CA ASN A 75 -3.52 -5.38 8.29
C ASN A 75 -3.08 -4.19 9.17
N ARG A 76 -1.82 -3.75 9.08
CA ARG A 76 -1.30 -2.58 9.80
C ARG A 76 -1.72 -1.25 9.18
N LEU A 77 -2.13 -1.23 7.91
CA LEU A 77 -2.60 -0.01 7.24
C LEU A 77 -3.83 0.52 7.95
N ARG A 78 -3.95 1.83 8.19
CA ARG A 78 -5.09 2.38 8.93
C ARG A 78 -6.37 2.41 8.10
N ASP A 79 -6.25 2.70 6.81
CA ASP A 79 -7.39 2.86 5.92
C ASP A 79 -7.93 1.53 5.39
N LYS A 80 -9.22 1.26 5.61
CA LYS A 80 -9.87 0.01 5.18
C LYS A 80 -9.92 -0.14 3.66
N GLY A 81 -10.02 0.97 2.91
CA GLY A 81 -10.01 0.95 1.45
C GLY A 81 -8.64 0.56 0.88
N LEU A 82 -7.56 1.12 1.44
CA LEU A 82 -6.20 0.77 1.09
C LEU A 82 -5.90 -0.70 1.42
N ARG A 83 -6.38 -1.22 2.55
CA ARG A 83 -6.26 -2.66 2.86
C ARG A 83 -6.82 -3.53 1.75
N GLY A 84 -8.07 -3.29 1.35
CA GLY A 84 -8.71 -4.08 0.29
C GLY A 84 -8.01 -3.95 -1.06
N ARG A 85 -7.47 -2.75 -1.37
CA ARG A 85 -6.67 -2.53 -2.59
C ARG A 85 -5.38 -3.35 -2.57
N TYR A 86 -4.61 -3.28 -1.49
CA TYR A 86 -3.35 -4.03 -1.39
C TYR A 86 -3.56 -5.54 -1.25
N GLU A 87 -4.67 -5.97 -0.65
CA GLU A 87 -5.06 -7.38 -0.62
C GLU A 87 -5.36 -7.89 -2.04
N SER A 88 -6.07 -7.10 -2.85
CA SER A 88 -6.31 -7.43 -4.26
C SER A 88 -5.01 -7.48 -5.06
N ILE A 89 -4.11 -6.50 -4.86
CA ILE A 89 -2.78 -6.48 -5.50
C ILE A 89 -1.96 -7.70 -5.08
N ARG A 90 -1.96 -8.05 -3.78
CA ARG A 90 -1.30 -9.25 -3.28
C ARG A 90 -1.84 -10.49 -4.00
N ARG A 91 -3.16 -10.68 -4.05
CA ARG A 91 -3.77 -11.82 -4.73
C ARG A 91 -3.35 -11.91 -6.20
N ILE A 92 -3.33 -10.79 -6.92
CA ILE A 92 -2.85 -10.71 -8.31
C ILE A 92 -1.37 -11.15 -8.40
N LEU A 93 -0.51 -10.62 -7.52
CA LEU A 93 0.93 -10.90 -7.56
C LEU A 93 1.28 -12.36 -7.23
N PHE A 94 0.47 -13.03 -6.40
CA PHE A 94 0.63 -14.42 -6.00
C PHE A 94 -0.19 -15.41 -6.84
N GLY A 95 -0.97 -14.93 -7.83
CA GLY A 95 -1.83 -15.78 -8.66
C GLY A 95 -3.01 -16.39 -7.89
N GLU A 96 -3.37 -15.83 -6.74
CA GLU A 96 -4.52 -16.26 -5.95
C GLU A 96 -5.83 -15.79 -6.62
N PRO A 97 -6.93 -16.56 -6.46
CA PRO A 97 -8.22 -16.15 -7.01
C PRO A 97 -8.68 -14.82 -6.39
N LEU A 98 -8.97 -13.87 -7.26
CA LEU A 98 -9.58 -12.61 -6.85
C LEU A 98 -11.02 -12.88 -6.39
N SER A 99 -11.45 -12.16 -5.35
CA SER A 99 -12.87 -12.07 -5.05
C SER A 99 -13.58 -11.51 -6.28
N VAL A 100 -14.66 -12.16 -6.70
CA VAL A 100 -15.40 -11.78 -7.90
C VAL A 100 -15.89 -10.35 -7.73
N SER A 101 -15.45 -9.50 -8.66
CA SER A 101 -15.81 -8.09 -8.87
C SER A 101 -16.97 -7.59 -8.00
N GLY A 102 -16.68 -6.88 -6.89
CA GLY A 102 -17.59 -5.94 -6.23
C GLY A 102 -19.01 -6.42 -5.88
N TRP A 103 -19.34 -7.71 -5.96
CA TRP A 103 -20.65 -8.25 -5.61
C TRP A 103 -20.62 -8.97 -4.27
N ASP A 104 -19.59 -8.71 -3.47
CA ASP A 104 -19.50 -9.11 -2.08
C ASP A 104 -20.73 -8.61 -1.31
N THR A 105 -21.22 -9.39 -0.36
CA THR A 105 -22.32 -9.06 0.54
C THR A 105 -22.09 -7.70 1.17
N GLU A 106 -20.86 -7.38 1.62
CA GLU A 106 -20.55 -6.08 2.20
C GLU A 106 -20.68 -4.92 1.21
N TYR A 107 -20.25 -5.10 -0.04
CA TYR A 107 -20.40 -4.08 -1.08
C TYR A 107 -21.87 -3.89 -1.44
N ARG A 108 -22.64 -4.99 -1.54
CA ARG A 108 -24.09 -4.97 -1.77
C ARG A 108 -24.81 -4.19 -0.67
N GLU A 109 -24.51 -4.46 0.60
CA GLU A 109 -25.06 -3.69 1.73
C GLU A 109 -24.68 -2.20 1.66
N ARG A 110 -23.44 -1.89 1.29
CA ARG A 110 -23.00 -0.49 1.15
C ARG A 110 -23.73 0.25 0.02
N ILE A 111 -23.94 -0.39 -1.14
CA ILE A 111 -24.66 0.25 -2.25
C ILE A 111 -26.17 0.27 -2.03
N LYS A 112 -26.76 -0.65 -1.25
CA LYS A 112 -28.21 -0.68 -0.93
C LYS A 112 -28.74 0.63 -0.36
N HIS A 113 -27.92 1.42 0.31
CA HIS A 113 -28.32 2.71 0.88
C HIS A 113 -27.96 3.93 0.01
N THR A 114 -27.33 3.73 -1.15
CA THR A 114 -26.98 4.83 -2.06
C THR A 114 -28.17 5.25 -2.92
N LEU A 115 -28.21 6.51 -3.38
CA LEU A 115 -29.35 7.09 -4.12
C LEU A 115 -29.81 6.26 -5.34
N LEU A 116 -28.90 5.47 -5.93
CA LEU A 116 -29.17 4.64 -7.12
C LEU A 116 -29.72 3.23 -6.81
N SER A 117 -29.73 2.78 -5.55
CA SER A 117 -30.24 1.45 -5.18
C SER A 117 -31.77 1.34 -5.19
N ASN A 118 -32.46 2.45 -4.95
CA ASN A 118 -33.92 2.56 -4.88
C ASN A 118 -34.63 2.19 -6.19
N ARG A 119 -33.89 1.93 -7.28
CA ARG A 119 -34.43 1.51 -8.57
C ARG A 119 -34.49 -0.01 -8.72
N TRP A 120 -33.64 -0.75 -8.01
CA TRP A 120 -33.48 -2.20 -8.14
C TRP A 120 -34.15 -3.00 -7.01
N TYR A 121 -34.33 -2.38 -5.83
CA TYR A 121 -34.86 -3.03 -4.63
C TYR A 121 -36.26 -2.53 -4.23
N ARG A 122 -37.11 -2.20 -5.21
CA ARG A 122 -38.53 -1.92 -4.93
C ARG A 122 -39.29 -3.24 -4.84
N THR A 123 -39.69 -3.62 -3.62
CA THR A 123 -40.83 -4.52 -3.38
C THR A 123 -42.13 -3.85 -3.79
#